data_AF-A0AA88NYT4-F1
#
_entry.id   AF-A0AA88NYT4-F1
#
_cell.length_a   1.000
_cell.length_b   1.000
_cell.length_c   1.000
_cell.angle_alpha   90.00
_cell.angle_beta   90.00
_cell.angle_gamma   90.00
#
_symmetry.space_group_name_H-M   'P 1'
#
loop_
_entity.id
_entity.type
_entity.pdbx_description
1 polymer ?
#
loop_
_entity_poly.entity_id
_entity_poly.type
_entity_poly.pdbx_seq_one_letter_code
_entity_poly.pdbx_strand_id
1 'polypeptide(L)'
;METQRTLMRSLAVAVVITSVIWTTTADYQKPNSCCTKVSTAEVTDPIINIRLQHESLPCVKAVIFETEQRVFCSDPTQRWVWKKVKQFFRAQRNKHLASTPPPA
;
A
#
# COMPACT_ATOMS: atom_id res chain seq x y z
N MET A 1 -43.31 -24.24 -26.41
CA MET A 1 -41.87 -24.59 -26.33
C MET A 1 -40.94 -23.37 -26.48
N GLU A 2 -41.38 -22.26 -27.09
CA GLU A 2 -40.54 -21.07 -27.35
C GLU A 2 -40.34 -20.16 -26.11
N THR A 3 -41.38 -20.01 -25.28
CA THR A 3 -41.41 -19.10 -24.11
C THR A 3 -40.52 -19.56 -22.94
N GLN A 4 -40.31 -20.87 -22.79
CA GLN A 4 -39.38 -21.44 -21.80
C GLN A 4 -37.91 -21.24 -22.21
N ARG A 5 -37.63 -21.25 -23.52
CA ARG A 5 -36.28 -21.07 -24.06
C ARG A 5 -35.82 -19.61 -23.96
N THR A 6 -36.75 -18.65 -24.09
CA THR A 6 -36.45 -17.23 -23.87
C THR A 6 -36.19 -16.94 -22.39
N LEU A 7 -37.02 -17.46 -21.47
CA LEU A 7 -36.81 -17.26 -20.02
C LEU A 7 -35.47 -17.84 -19.54
N MET A 8 -35.08 -19.04 -19.99
CA MET A 8 -33.76 -19.62 -19.64
C MET A 8 -32.59 -18.79 -20.18
N ARG A 9 -32.73 -18.20 -21.37
CA ARG A 9 -31.71 -17.29 -21.94
C ARG A 9 -31.64 -15.97 -21.17
N SER A 10 -32.78 -15.43 -20.73
CA SER A 10 -32.85 -14.21 -19.91
C SER A 10 -32.23 -14.40 -18.52
N LEU A 11 -32.46 -15.57 -17.89
CA LEU A 11 -31.88 -15.92 -16.60
C LEU A 11 -30.37 -16.13 -16.66
N ALA A 12 -29.87 -16.77 -17.73
CA ALA A 12 -28.43 -16.96 -17.93
C ALA A 12 -27.68 -15.63 -18.10
N VAL A 13 -28.28 -14.62 -18.74
CA VAL A 13 -27.67 -13.30 -18.92
C VAL A 13 -27.70 -12.48 -17.63
N ALA A 14 -28.74 -12.61 -16.80
CA ALA A 14 -28.86 -11.88 -15.54
C ALA A 14 -27.84 -12.29 -14.47
N VAL A 15 -27.42 -13.57 -14.44
CA VAL A 15 -26.43 -14.08 -13.47
C VAL A 15 -25.00 -13.64 -13.78
N VAL A 16 -24.71 -13.24 -15.03
CA VAL A 16 -23.37 -12.75 -15.42
C VAL A 16 -23.13 -11.30 -14.98
N ILE A 17 -24.19 -10.54 -14.65
CA ILE A 17 -24.09 -9.09 -14.38
C ILE A 17 -23.81 -8.77 -12.90
N THR A 18 -23.91 -9.73 -11.97
CA THR A 18 -23.76 -9.46 -10.52
C THR A 18 -22.39 -9.76 -9.92
N SER A 19 -21.36 -10.11 -10.70
CA SER A 19 -20.06 -10.55 -10.16
C SER A 19 -18.90 -9.55 -10.30
N VAL A 20 -19.16 -8.27 -10.51
CA VAL A 20 -18.10 -7.23 -10.51
C VAL A 20 -18.41 -6.18 -9.45
N ILE A 21 -18.49 -6.63 -8.21
CA ILE A 21 -18.47 -5.74 -7.05
C ILE A 21 -17.01 -5.31 -6.88
N TRP A 22 -16.78 -4.05 -7.27
CA TRP A 22 -15.62 -3.20 -7.08
C TRP A 22 -14.28 -3.89 -6.83
N THR A 23 -13.46 -3.85 -7.89
CA THR A 23 -12.02 -3.72 -7.81
C THR A 23 -11.65 -2.85 -6.62
N THR A 24 -11.03 -3.45 -5.61
CA THR A 24 -10.24 -2.71 -4.64
C THR A 24 -9.29 -1.83 -5.44
N THR A 25 -9.42 -0.51 -5.34
CA THR A 25 -8.37 0.41 -5.74
C THR A 25 -7.22 0.27 -4.73
N ALA A 26 -6.63 -0.93 -4.67
CA ALA A 26 -5.22 -1.00 -4.42
C ALA A 26 -4.60 -0.45 -5.71
N ASP A 27 -4.31 0.86 -5.70
CA ASP A 27 -3.30 1.46 -6.55
C ASP A 27 -2.04 0.59 -6.43
N TYR A 28 -1.97 -0.48 -7.23
CA TYR A 28 -0.73 -1.15 -7.60
C TYR A 28 -0.03 -0.23 -8.59
N GLN A 29 0.25 1.00 -8.15
CA GLN A 29 0.99 1.97 -8.91
C GLN A 29 2.45 1.51 -8.85
N LYS A 30 2.84 0.70 -9.84
CA LYS A 30 4.25 0.59 -10.23
C LYS A 30 4.76 2.03 -10.42
N PRO A 31 5.91 2.39 -9.83
CA PRO A 31 6.07 3.71 -9.24
C PRO A 31 6.02 4.80 -10.29
N ASN A 32 5.13 5.78 -10.09
CA ASN A 32 5.51 7.15 -10.34
C ASN A 32 6.88 7.33 -9.69
N SER A 33 7.88 7.90 -10.40
CA SER A 33 9.25 8.05 -9.88
C SER A 33 9.28 8.69 -8.47
N CYS A 34 8.22 9.40 -8.11
CA CYS A 34 7.99 10.00 -6.81
C CYS A 34 6.49 10.07 -6.44
N CYS A 35 6.22 10.30 -5.15
CA CYS A 35 4.89 10.65 -4.65
C CYS A 35 4.49 12.06 -5.11
N THR A 36 3.33 12.20 -5.76
CA THR A 36 2.72 13.49 -6.11
C THR A 36 1.59 13.89 -5.16
N LYS A 37 1.13 12.94 -4.32
CA LYS A 37 0.17 13.13 -3.23
C LYS A 37 0.62 12.31 -2.03
N VAL A 38 0.13 12.69 -0.85
CA VAL A 38 0.39 11.99 0.41
C VAL A 38 -0.92 11.63 1.10
N SER A 39 -0.90 10.52 1.84
CA SER A 39 -2.01 10.05 2.67
C SER A 39 -1.78 10.42 4.14
N THR A 40 -2.87 10.77 4.82
CA THR A 40 -2.91 10.94 6.28
C THR A 40 -3.29 9.65 7.02
N ALA A 41 -3.77 8.63 6.29
CA ALA A 41 -4.20 7.36 6.84
C ALA A 41 -3.02 6.55 7.39
N GLU A 42 -3.19 5.99 8.59
CA GLU A 42 -2.14 5.21 9.23
C GLU A 42 -1.87 3.90 8.49
N VAL A 43 -0.58 3.62 8.22
CA VAL A 43 -0.15 2.35 7.64
C VAL A 43 -0.08 1.28 8.72
N THR A 44 -0.93 0.27 8.62
CA THR A 44 -0.97 -0.87 9.55
C THR A 44 -0.12 -2.04 9.08
N ASP A 45 0.22 -2.08 7.79
CA ASP A 45 1.00 -3.16 7.18
C ASP A 45 2.44 -3.21 7.72
N PRO A 46 3.06 -4.42 7.77
CA PRO A 46 4.46 -4.57 8.12
C PRO A 46 5.37 -3.77 7.18
N ILE A 47 6.11 -2.81 7.74
CA ILE A 47 7.05 -1.97 7.00
C ILE A 47 8.37 -2.72 6.83
N ILE A 48 8.77 -2.96 5.59
CA ILE A 48 10.04 -3.61 5.24
C ILE A 48 11.14 -2.60 4.93
N ASN A 49 10.78 -1.40 4.44
CA ASN A 49 11.71 -0.34 4.15
C ASN A 49 11.06 1.05 4.26
N ILE A 50 11.88 2.07 4.48
CA ILE A 50 11.46 3.46 4.61
C ILE A 50 12.36 4.34 3.75
N ARG A 51 11.76 5.19 2.93
CA ARG A 51 12.48 6.20 2.14
C ARG A 51 11.92 7.59 2.41
N LEU A 52 12.80 8.57 2.54
CA LEU A 52 12.41 9.98 2.61
C LEU A 52 12.45 10.56 1.20
N GLN A 53 11.37 11.21 0.81
CA GLN A 53 11.27 11.93 -0.45
C GLN A 53 11.28 13.43 -0.20
N HIS A 54 12.24 14.11 -0.82
CA HIS A 54 12.28 15.55 -0.87
C HIS A 54 11.30 16.09 -1.93
N GLU A 55 10.81 17.30 -1.69
CA GLU A 55 9.96 17.99 -2.64
C GLU A 55 10.76 18.41 -3.88
N SER A 56 10.21 18.13 -5.06
CA SER A 56 10.76 18.51 -6.37
C SER A 56 9.66 18.35 -7.40
N LEU A 57 8.97 19.43 -7.78
CA LEU A 57 7.74 19.37 -8.56
C LEU A 57 7.90 18.49 -9.82
N PRO A 58 6.97 17.54 -10.07
CA PRO A 58 5.65 17.38 -9.43
C PRO A 58 5.66 16.58 -8.10
N CYS A 59 6.82 16.18 -7.61
CA CYS A 59 6.98 15.40 -6.39
C CYS A 59 6.75 16.26 -5.14
N VAL A 60 5.95 15.77 -4.21
CA VAL A 60 5.73 16.42 -2.91
C VAL A 60 6.63 15.81 -1.83
N LYS A 61 6.82 16.52 -0.72
CA LYS A 61 7.55 15.97 0.44
C LYS A 61 6.76 14.78 1.03
N ALA A 62 7.40 13.61 1.15
CA ALA A 62 6.73 12.39 1.62
C ALA A 62 7.66 11.48 2.43
N VAL A 63 7.07 10.72 3.36
CA VAL A 63 7.69 9.52 3.92
C VAL A 63 7.10 8.32 3.20
N ILE A 64 7.93 7.57 2.50
CA ILE A 64 7.53 6.40 1.74
C ILE A 64 7.72 5.17 2.60
N PHE A 65 6.63 4.47 2.91
CA PHE A 65 6.67 3.15 3.54
C PHE A 65 6.53 2.08 2.47
N GLU A 66 7.53 1.21 2.38
CA GLU A 66 7.47 0.03 1.55
C GLU A 66 7.06 -1.16 2.42
N THR A 67 6.10 -1.91 1.92
CA THR A 67 5.54 -3.12 2.55
C THR A 67 5.65 -4.27 1.54
N GLU A 68 5.37 -5.49 1.96
CA GLU A 68 5.37 -6.64 1.03
C GLU A 68 4.36 -6.48 -0.11
N GLN A 69 3.24 -5.81 0.15
CA GLN A 69 2.14 -5.71 -0.79
C GLN A 69 2.23 -4.45 -1.66
N ARG A 70 2.58 -3.30 -1.06
CA ARG A 70 2.57 -2.01 -1.75
C ARG A 70 3.45 -0.93 -1.11
N VAL A 71 3.51 0.19 -1.79
CA VAL A 71 4.21 1.41 -1.37
C VAL A 71 3.20 2.47 -0.92
N PHE A 72 3.46 3.12 0.21
CA PHE A 72 2.62 4.17 0.77
C PHE A 72 3.34 5.52 0.82
N CYS A 73 2.77 6.52 0.14
CA CYS A 73 3.17 7.92 0.26
C CYS A 73 2.51 8.54 1.49
N SER A 74 3.23 8.68 2.61
CA SER A 74 2.67 9.19 3.86
C SER A 74 3.07 10.64 4.13
N ASP A 75 2.13 11.39 4.70
CA ASP A 75 2.32 12.81 5.03
C ASP A 75 3.29 12.98 6.23
N PRO A 76 4.46 13.62 6.05
CA PRO A 76 5.45 13.79 7.11
C PRO A 76 4.98 14.66 8.28
N THR A 77 3.87 15.40 8.15
CA THR A 77 3.32 16.20 9.26
C THR A 77 2.56 15.35 10.28
N GLN A 78 2.17 14.12 9.91
CA GLN A 78 1.42 13.24 10.78
C GLN A 78 2.30 12.68 11.90
N ARG A 79 1.83 12.80 13.16
CA ARG A 79 2.60 12.34 14.33
C ARG A 79 2.93 10.84 14.30
N TRP A 80 2.05 10.02 13.75
CA TRP A 80 2.24 8.56 13.69
C TRP A 80 3.35 8.15 12.72
N VAL A 81 3.59 8.93 11.66
CA VAL A 81 4.64 8.65 10.65
C VAL A 81 6.01 8.62 11.33
N TRP A 82 6.35 9.65 12.10
CA TRP A 82 7.63 9.70 12.82
C TRP A 82 7.76 8.65 13.93
N LYS A 83 6.64 8.25 14.54
CA LYS A 83 6.63 7.13 15.49
C LYS A 83 7.05 5.83 14.79
N LYS A 84 6.47 5.52 13.62
CA LYS A 84 6.82 4.33 12.84
C LYS A 84 8.25 4.37 12.31
N VAL A 85 8.71 5.51 11.80
CA VAL A 85 10.12 5.71 11.38
C VAL A 85 11.09 5.39 12.52
N LYS A 86 10.84 5.96 13.71
CA LYS A 86 11.69 5.73 14.89
C LYS A 86 11.67 4.26 15.33
N GLN A 87 10.51 3.63 15.33
CA GLN A 87 10.36 2.22 15.69
C GLN A 87 11.11 1.30 14.71
N PHE A 88 10.98 1.54 13.40
CA PHE A 88 11.65 0.77 12.37
C PHE A 88 13.18 0.79 12.54
N PHE A 89 13.79 1.98 12.62
CA PHE A 89 15.25 2.09 12.77
C PHE A 89 15.75 1.56 14.12
N ARG A 90 14.97 1.66 15.20
CA ARG A 90 15.29 1.00 16.48
C ARG A 90 15.31 -0.52 16.32
N ALA A 91 14.32 -1.09 15.65
CA ALA A 91 14.25 -2.53 15.40
C ALA A 91 15.41 -3.01 14.52
N GLN A 92 15.75 -2.28 13.45
CA GLN A 92 16.90 -2.58 12.58
C GLN A 92 18.22 -2.58 13.36
N ARG A 93 18.45 -1.56 14.18
CA ARG A 93 19.64 -1.49 15.05
C ARG A 93 19.69 -2.67 16.02
N ASN A 94 18.58 -3.00 16.67
CA ASN A 94 18.54 -4.11 17.62
C ASN A 94 18.81 -5.46 16.91
N LYS A 95 18.28 -5.66 15.70
CA LYS A 95 18.60 -6.83 14.87
C LYS A 95 20.10 -6.90 14.54
N HIS A 96 20.69 -5.78 14.11
CA HIS A 96 22.13 -5.70 13.82
C HIS A 96 22.99 -6.06 15.03
N LEU A 97 22.65 -5.52 16.21
CA LEU A 97 23.35 -5.85 17.46
C LEU A 97 23.24 -7.33 17.82
N ALA A 98 22.05 -7.93 17.66
CA ALA A 98 21.86 -9.36 17.92
C ALA A 98 22.63 -10.27 16.95
N SER A 99 22.85 -9.81 15.71
CA SER A 99 23.60 -10.55 14.69
C SER A 99 25.12 -10.34 14.73
N THR A 100 25.61 -9.34 15.48
CA THR A 100 27.04 -9.06 15.58
C THR A 100 27.67 -10.05 16.57
N PRO A 101 28.68 -10.86 16.18
CA PRO A 101 29.37 -11.74 17.11
C PRO A 101 30.00 -10.94 18.27
N PRO A 102 30.10 -11.49 19.48
CA PRO A 102 30.80 -10.82 20.57
C PRO A 102 32.27 -10.55 20.17
N PRO A 103 32.86 -9.42 20.61
CA PRO A 103 34.27 -9.15 20.37
C PRO A 103 35.14 -10.25 21.01
N ALA A 104 36.17 -10.69 20.27
CA ALA A 104 37.13 -11.70 20.69
C ALA A 104 38.13 -11.16 21.73
#